data_AF-A0A9X1IUN3-F1
#
_entry.id   AF-A0A9X1IUN3-F1
#
_cell.length_a   1.000
_cell.length_b   1.000
_cell.length_c   1.000
_cell.angle_alpha   90.00
_cell.angle_beta   90.00
_cell.angle_gamma   90.00
#
_symmetry.space_group_name_H-M   'P 1'
#
loop_
_entity.id
_entity.type
_entity.pdbx_description
1 polymer ?
#
loop_
_entity_poly.entity_id
_entity_poly.type
_entity_poly.pdbx_seq_one_letter_code
_entity_poly.pdbx_strand_id
1 'polypeptide(L)'
;MSNQLSFFPDVDEKQIRSIVVKELKLFRALKIQQLNKQELNEKGITINIFPKLYDNDREKEMKVLHMERALNNLDCIERQIIEKKYLDIERQNDINIYLDLCLQKTAYYEKKKQAIFMIAHCLNII
;
A
#
# COMPACT_ATOMS: atom_id res chain seq x y z
N MET A 1 5.54 -38.24 2.25
CA MET A 1 6.69 -37.47 2.76
C MET A 1 6.63 -36.13 2.02
N SER A 2 6.45 -34.96 2.62
CA SER A 2 6.75 -34.42 3.96
C SER A 2 5.84 -33.19 4.19
N ASN A 3 4.85 -33.30 5.07
CA ASN A 3 4.02 -32.17 5.52
C ASN A 3 4.72 -31.43 6.66
N GLN A 4 5.79 -30.72 6.36
CA GLN A 4 6.57 -29.98 7.35
C GLN A 4 6.69 -28.52 6.94
N LEU A 5 5.56 -27.79 6.83
CA LEU A 5 5.59 -26.32 6.66
C LEU A 5 4.25 -25.57 6.93
N SER A 6 3.35 -26.06 7.79
CA SER A 6 2.14 -25.30 8.16
C SER A 6 2.16 -24.91 9.64
N PHE A 7 3.08 -24.01 10.02
CA PHE A 7 3.08 -23.36 11.35
C PHE A 7 2.24 -22.08 11.41
N PHE A 8 1.67 -21.65 10.29
CA PHE A 8 0.81 -20.48 10.20
C PHE A 8 -0.64 -20.92 9.95
N PRO A 9 -1.63 -20.26 10.56
CA PRO A 9 -3.03 -20.51 10.23
C PRO A 9 -3.23 -20.32 8.72
N ASP A 10 -4.16 -21.07 8.12
CA ASP A 10 -4.57 -20.86 6.73
C ASP A 10 -5.21 -19.47 6.61
N VAL A 11 -4.39 -18.44 6.39
CA VAL A 11 -4.88 -17.07 6.21
C VAL A 11 -5.44 -16.94 4.80
N ASP A 12 -6.69 -16.48 4.68
CA ASP A 12 -7.32 -16.27 3.39
C ASP A 12 -6.57 -15.20 2.58
N GLU A 13 -5.88 -15.61 1.52
CA GLU A 13 -5.14 -14.71 0.63
C GLU A 13 -6.03 -13.61 0.04
N LYS A 14 -7.32 -13.89 -0.18
CA LYS A 14 -8.27 -12.89 -0.68
C LYS A 14 -8.54 -11.83 0.39
N GLN A 15 -8.61 -12.23 1.65
CA GLN A 15 -8.77 -11.31 2.77
C GLN A 15 -7.54 -10.42 2.94
N ILE A 16 -6.33 -11.00 2.95
CA ILE A 16 -5.06 -10.25 3.02
C ILE A 16 -5.03 -9.21 1.89
N ARG A 17 -5.25 -9.65 0.65
CA ARG A 17 -5.26 -8.76 -0.51
C ARG A 17 -6.29 -7.65 -0.37
N SER A 18 -7.50 -7.96 0.12
CA SER A 18 -8.56 -6.96 0.29
C SER A 18 -8.17 -5.90 1.31
N ILE A 19 -7.55 -6.29 2.44
CA ILE A 19 -7.09 -5.38 3.48
C ILE A 19 -5.95 -4.50 2.95
N VAL A 20 -4.90 -5.11 2.37
CA VAL A 20 -3.75 -4.36 1.84
C VAL A 20 -4.18 -3.35 0.76
N VAL A 21 -5.07 -3.75 -0.15
CA VAL A 21 -5.57 -2.83 -1.20
C VAL A 21 -6.37 -1.66 -0.62
N LYS A 22 -7.13 -1.89 0.47
CA LYS A 22 -7.82 -0.79 1.17
C LYS A 22 -6.83 0.17 1.82
N GLU A 23 -5.82 -0.35 2.50
CA GLU A 23 -4.78 0.48 3.13
C GLU A 23 -3.96 1.26 2.10
N LEU A 24 -3.62 0.67 0.95
CA LEU A 24 -2.95 1.38 -0.15
C LEU A 24 -3.79 2.54 -0.70
N LYS A 25 -5.12 2.38 -0.81
CA LYS A 25 -6.01 3.47 -1.22
C LYS A 25 -6.09 4.57 -0.17
N LEU A 26 -6.20 4.19 1.11
CA LEU A 26 -6.21 5.14 2.22
C LEU A 26 -4.90 5.93 2.28
N PHE A 27 -3.77 5.25 2.10
CA PHE A 27 -2.44 5.86 2.04
C PHE A 27 -2.36 7.02 1.05
N ARG A 28 -2.93 6.89 -0.15
CA ARG A 28 -2.97 7.99 -1.12
C ARG A 28 -3.65 9.23 -0.55
N ALA A 29 -4.81 9.05 0.09
CA ALA A 29 -5.56 10.14 0.69
C ALA A 29 -4.77 10.77 1.86
N LEU A 30 -4.14 9.95 2.70
CA LEU A 30 -3.34 10.43 3.82
C LEU A 30 -2.08 11.17 3.36
N LYS A 31 -1.46 10.77 2.25
CA LYS A 31 -0.31 11.48 1.66
C LYS A 31 -0.69 12.88 1.22
N ILE A 32 -1.83 13.03 0.53
CA ILE A 32 -2.36 14.36 0.17
C ILE A 32 -2.72 15.17 1.42
N GLN A 33 -3.32 14.53 2.43
CA GLN A 33 -3.61 15.20 3.70
C GLN A 33 -2.34 15.74 4.37
N GLN A 34 -1.24 15.00 4.35
CA GLN A 34 0.05 15.41 4.90
C GLN A 34 0.64 16.60 4.12
N LEU A 35 0.56 16.59 2.78
CA LEU A 35 0.98 17.72 1.95
C LEU A 35 0.16 18.98 2.27
N ASN A 36 -1.17 18.85 2.34
CA ASN A 36 -2.05 19.97 2.70
C ASN A 36 -1.69 20.56 4.08
N LYS A 37 -1.34 19.71 5.06
CA LYS A 37 -0.91 20.14 6.39
C LYS A 37 0.43 20.86 6.35
N GLN A 38 1.37 20.39 5.53
CA GLN A 38 2.66 21.07 5.32
C GLN A 38 2.44 22.46 4.71
N GLU A 39 1.62 22.60 3.66
CA GLU A 39 1.30 23.88 3.04
C GLU A 39 0.64 24.88 4.01
N LEU A 40 -0.25 24.41 4.89
CA LEU A 40 -0.85 25.26 5.93
C LEU A 40 0.21 25.75 6.93
N ASN A 41 1.10 24.86 7.38
CA ASN A 41 2.18 25.20 8.30
C ASN A 41 3.16 26.21 7.69
N GLU A 42 3.54 26.03 6.43
CA GLU A 42 4.42 26.95 5.68
C GLU A 42 3.80 28.34 5.55
N LYS A 43 2.47 28.43 5.45
CA LYS A 43 1.72 29.70 5.41
C LYS A 43 1.39 30.25 6.80
N GLY A 44 1.83 29.60 7.88
CA GLY A 44 1.55 30.00 9.26
C GLY A 44 0.07 29.85 9.68
N ILE A 45 -0.73 29.07 8.93
CA ILE A 45 -2.14 28.84 9.22
C ILE A 45 -2.24 27.70 10.23
N THR A 46 -2.54 28.04 11.48
CA THR A 46 -2.63 27.08 12.60
C THR A 46 -4.03 26.50 12.79
N ILE A 47 -5.04 27.09 12.14
CA ILE A 47 -6.43 26.63 12.20
C ILE A 47 -6.70 25.58 11.11
N ASN A 48 -7.56 24.62 11.42
CA ASN A 48 -8.02 23.67 10.42
C ASN A 48 -9.07 24.35 9.52
N ILE A 49 -8.81 24.41 8.20
CA ILE A 49 -9.70 25.09 7.24
C ILE A 49 -10.97 24.30 6.89
N PHE A 50 -11.07 23.04 7.35
CA PHE A 50 -12.24 22.18 7.19
C PHE A 50 -12.73 21.65 8.55
N PRO A 51 -14.01 21.28 8.70
CA PRO A 51 -14.49 20.59 9.90
C PRO A 51 -13.78 19.23 10.10
N LYS A 52 -13.38 18.91 11.33
CA LYS A 52 -12.85 17.60 11.72
C LYS A 52 -13.87 16.88 12.59
N LEU A 53 -14.14 15.61 12.25
CA LEU A 53 -15.03 14.75 13.05
C LEU A 53 -14.26 14.01 14.16
N TYR A 54 -12.98 13.69 13.93
CA TYR A 54 -12.12 12.97 14.87
C TYR A 54 -10.70 13.54 14.84
N ASP A 55 -10.04 13.57 16.00
CA ASP A 55 -8.64 13.96 16.10
C ASP A 55 -7.74 12.73 16.20
N ASN A 56 -7.25 12.28 15.04
CA ASN A 56 -6.36 11.13 14.90
C ASN A 56 -5.20 11.42 13.94
N ASP A 57 -4.76 12.68 13.88
CA ASP A 57 -3.72 13.13 12.96
C ASP A 57 -2.41 12.36 13.15
N ARG A 58 -2.00 12.10 14.40
CA ARG A 58 -0.78 11.33 14.70
C ARG A 58 -0.85 9.89 14.19
N GLU A 59 -2.00 9.23 14.36
CA GLU A 59 -2.18 7.85 13.86
C GLU A 59 -2.08 7.83 12.34
N LYS A 60 -2.71 8.79 11.66
CA LYS A 60 -2.66 8.94 10.20
C LYS A 60 -1.25 9.18 9.69
N GLU A 61 -0.48 10.06 10.35
CA GLU A 61 0.93 10.31 10.03
C GLU A 61 1.76 9.02 10.17
N MET A 62 1.54 8.26 11.25
CA MET A 62 2.22 6.97 11.43
C MET A 62 1.83 5.94 10.36
N LYS A 63 0.56 5.92 9.92
CA LYS A 63 0.11 5.06 8.81
C LYS A 63 0.83 5.39 7.50
N VAL A 64 1.00 6.68 7.19
CA VAL A 64 1.77 7.11 6.00
C VAL A 64 3.21 6.62 6.11
N LEU A 65 3.86 6.88 7.25
CA LEU A 65 5.25 6.48 7.48
C LEU A 65 5.45 4.96 7.37
N HIS A 66 4.56 4.16 7.98
CA HIS A 66 4.65 2.70 7.92
C HIS A 66 4.42 2.17 6.51
N MET A 67 3.48 2.74 5.76
CA MET A 67 3.24 2.36 4.37
C MET A 67 4.41 2.73 3.46
N GLU A 68 5.02 3.91 3.63
CA GLU A 68 6.23 4.28 2.87
C GLU A 68 7.38 3.32 3.13
N ARG A 69 7.60 2.93 4.39
CA ARG A 69 8.59 1.91 4.75
C ARG A 69 8.28 0.55 4.13
N ALA A 70 7.01 0.12 4.16
CA ALA A 70 6.58 -1.13 3.55
C ALA A 70 6.80 -1.12 2.02
N LEU A 71 6.49 -0.02 1.34
CA LEU A 71 6.73 0.14 -0.10
C LEU A 71 8.22 0.19 -0.45
N ASN A 72 9.04 0.82 0.39
CA ASN A 72 10.50 0.88 0.21
C ASN A 72 11.20 -0.46 0.45
N ASN A 73 10.53 -1.41 1.14
CA ASN A 73 11.05 -2.76 1.36
C ASN A 73 10.82 -3.70 0.17
N LEU A 74 10.01 -3.31 -0.80
CA LEU A 74 9.72 -4.12 -2.00
C LEU A 74 10.87 -4.05 -3.00
N ASP A 75 11.03 -5.10 -3.80
CA ASP A 75 11.93 -5.04 -4.95
C ASP A 75 11.42 -4.04 -6.01
N CYS A 76 12.29 -3.65 -6.95
CA CYS A 76 11.95 -2.62 -7.93
C CYS A 76 10.76 -2.99 -8.84
N ILE A 77 10.55 -4.28 -9.12
CA ILE A 77 9.46 -4.76 -9.97
C ILE A 77 8.17 -4.84 -9.16
N GLU A 78 8.22 -5.41 -7.96
CA GLU A 78 7.12 -5.49 -6.99
C GLU A 78 6.57 -4.09 -6.70
N ARG A 79 7.45 -3.13 -6.42
CA ARG A 79 7.08 -1.74 -6.19
C ARG A 79 6.38 -1.13 -7.40
N GLN A 80 6.92 -1.29 -8.61
CA GLN A 80 6.29 -0.79 -9.83
C GLN A 80 4.91 -1.42 -10.09
N ILE A 81 4.74 -2.71 -9.80
CA ILE A 81 3.44 -3.38 -9.88
C ILE A 81 2.45 -2.74 -8.91
N ILE A 82 2.85 -2.51 -7.64
CA ILE A 82 1.96 -1.89 -6.63
C ILE A 82 1.61 -0.45 -7.01
N GLU A 83 2.60 0.33 -7.45
CA GLU A 83 2.42 1.73 -7.85
C GLU A 83 1.45 1.85 -9.03
N LYS A 84 1.74 1.16 -10.15
CA LYS A 84 0.88 1.17 -11.35
C LYS A 84 -0.52 0.59 -11.09
N LYS A 85 -0.63 -0.43 -10.22
CA LYS A 85 -1.92 -1.12 -10.02
C LYS A 85 -2.85 -0.42 -9.03
N TYR A 86 -2.29 0.12 -7.94
CA TYR A 86 -3.07 0.53 -6.77
C TYR A 86 -2.87 1.99 -6.37
N LEU A 87 -1.70 2.58 -6.66
CA LEU A 87 -1.38 3.94 -6.25
C LEU A 87 -1.63 4.97 -7.35
N ASP A 88 -1.61 4.55 -8.62
CA ASP A 88 -1.93 5.42 -9.75
C ASP A 88 -3.40 5.91 -9.72
N ILE A 89 -3.62 7.11 -10.24
CA ILE A 89 -4.95 7.71 -10.40
C ILE A 89 -5.75 6.91 -11.43
N GLU A 90 -5.10 6.50 -12.51
CA GLU A 90 -5.72 5.72 -13.56
C GLU A 90 -5.73 4.24 -13.23
N ARG A 91 -6.87 3.60 -13.46
CA ARG A 91 -6.99 2.16 -13.25
C ARG A 91 -6.32 1.42 -14.41
N GLN A 92 -5.12 0.91 -14.16
CA GLN A 92 -4.42 0.06 -15.13
C GLN A 92 -4.91 -1.39 -15.10
N ASN A 93 -5.05 -1.98 -16.29
CA ASN A 93 -5.35 -3.41 -16.46
C ASN A 93 -4.10 -4.25 -16.18
N ASP A 94 -4.28 -5.45 -15.62
CA ASP A 94 -3.14 -6.34 -15.32
C ASP A 94 -2.33 -6.65 -16.61
N ILE A 95 -3.02 -6.75 -17.75
CA ILE A 95 -2.41 -6.94 -19.08
C ILE A 95 -1.45 -5.80 -19.44
N ASN A 96 -1.90 -4.56 -19.31
CA ASN A 96 -1.07 -3.40 -19.63
C ASN A 96 0.15 -3.36 -18.71
N ILE A 97 -0.03 -3.65 -17.42
CA ILE A 97 1.06 -3.59 -16.44
C ILE A 97 2.15 -4.63 -16.75
N TYR A 98 1.79 -5.90 -16.98
CA TYR A 98 2.85 -6.90 -17.26
C TYR A 98 3.49 -6.72 -18.63
N LEU A 99 2.77 -6.16 -19.62
CA LEU A 99 3.37 -5.79 -20.91
C LEU A 99 4.35 -4.63 -20.78
N ASP A 100 3.96 -3.56 -20.07
CA ASP A 100 4.81 -2.41 -19.78
C ASP A 100 6.10 -2.80 -19.05
N LEU A 101 6.00 -3.78 -18.13
CA LEU A 101 7.11 -4.26 -17.33
C LEU A 101 7.89 -5.40 -18.01
N CYS A 102 7.54 -5.77 -19.24
CA CYS A 102 8.15 -6.89 -19.98
C CYS A 102 8.14 -8.22 -19.20
N LEU A 103 7.08 -8.47 -18.43
CA LEU A 103 6.92 -9.66 -17.59
C LEU A 103 6.03 -10.70 -18.26
N GLN A 104 6.37 -11.97 -18.05
CA GLN A 104 5.44 -13.07 -18.30
C GLN A 104 4.26 -13.00 -17.34
N LYS A 105 3.09 -13.44 -17.80
CA LYS A 105 1.84 -13.44 -17.02
C LYS A 105 2.00 -14.11 -15.65
N THR A 106 2.64 -15.29 -15.60
CA THR A 106 2.86 -16.05 -14.36
C THR A 106 3.74 -15.28 -13.39
N ALA A 107 4.91 -14.80 -13.85
CA ALA A 107 5.85 -14.01 -13.06
C ALA A 107 5.19 -12.73 -12.50
N TYR A 108 4.34 -12.06 -13.28
CA TYR A 108 3.58 -10.91 -12.81
C TYR A 108 2.67 -11.24 -11.62
N TYR A 109 1.88 -12.32 -11.71
CA TYR A 109 0.95 -12.68 -10.62
C TYR A 109 1.69 -13.16 -9.37
N GLU A 110 2.83 -13.85 -9.53
CA GLU A 110 3.70 -14.24 -8.42
C GLU A 110 4.29 -13.02 -7.71
N LYS A 111 4.91 -12.10 -8.46
CA LYS A 111 5.48 -10.85 -7.92
C LYS A 111 4.42 -9.97 -7.27
N LYS A 112 3.25 -9.85 -7.89
CA LYS A 112 2.10 -9.13 -7.31
C LYS A 112 1.65 -9.73 -5.99
N LYS A 113 1.54 -11.06 -5.92
CA LYS A 113 1.20 -11.77 -4.67
C LYS A 113 2.28 -11.53 -3.62
N GLN A 114 3.55 -11.74 -3.96
CA GLN A 114 4.68 -11.53 -3.06
C GLN A 114 4.68 -10.10 -2.49
N ALA A 115 4.53 -9.08 -3.33
CA ALA A 115 4.47 -7.69 -2.90
C ALA A 115 3.35 -7.43 -1.88
N ILE A 116 2.16 -7.99 -2.10
CA ILE A 116 1.02 -7.86 -1.18
C ILE A 116 1.33 -8.50 0.17
N PHE A 117 1.94 -9.69 0.18
CA PHE A 117 2.32 -10.39 1.42
C PHE A 117 3.43 -9.67 2.18
N MET A 118 4.43 -9.13 1.46
CA MET A 118 5.49 -8.34 2.07
C MET A 118 4.94 -7.08 2.74
N ILE A 119 4.02 -6.36 2.07
CA ILE A 119 3.32 -5.23 2.69
C ILE A 119 2.53 -5.69 3.91
N ALA A 120 1.81 -6.82 3.82
CA ALA A 120 1.02 -7.34 4.92
C ALA A 120 1.87 -7.64 6.16
N HIS A 121 3.03 -8.27 6.00
CA HIS A 121 3.98 -8.49 7.09
C HIS A 121 4.57 -7.19 7.63
N CYS A 122 5.01 -6.27 6.78
CA CYS A 122 5.56 -4.97 7.21
C CYS A 122 4.56 -4.15 8.03
N LEU A 123 3.26 -4.26 7.72
CA LEU A 123 2.18 -3.56 8.41
C LEU A 123 1.56 -4.38 9.55
N ASN A 124 2.12 -5.55 9.87
CA ASN A 124 1.63 -6.44 10.92
C ASN A 124 0.14 -6.81 10.74
N ILE A 125 -0.28 -7.04 9.49
CA ILE A 125 -1.59 -7.58 9.13
C ILE A 125 -1.60 -9.11 9.31
N ILE A 126 -0.45 -9.75 9.13
CA ILE A 126 -0.17 -11.19 9.29
C ILE A 126 1.17 -11.43 9.95
#